data_AF-A0A963KQ81-F1
#
_entry.id   AF-A0A963KQ81-F1
#
_cell.length_a   1.000
_cell.length_b   1.000
_cell.length_c   1.000
_cell.angle_alpha   90.00
_cell.angle_beta   90.00
_cell.angle_gamma   90.00
#
_symmetry.space_group_name_H-M   'P 1'
#
loop_
_entity.id
_entity.type
_entity.pdbx_description
1 polymer ?
#
loop_
_entity_poly.entity_id
_entity_poly.type
_entity_poly.pdbx_seq_one_letter_code
_entity_poly.pdbx_strand_id
1 'polypeptide(L)'
;MAREPSASQVDWLEAALPAWDPGAWPVAPDWRETIDAFFAGAAGRRLGEAIEGRLAAGATIYPPEPLRALRLTPLHRVRVVILGQDPYHGPGQAHG
;
A
#
# COMPACT_ATOMS: atom_id res chain seq x y z
N MET A 1 1.44 25.20 10.16
CA MET A 1 1.06 24.97 8.75
C MET A 1 2.12 24.08 8.10
N ALA A 2 1.99 22.76 8.27
CA ALA A 2 2.80 21.81 7.50
C ALA A 2 2.15 21.67 6.12
N ARG A 3 2.91 21.93 5.06
CA ARG A 3 2.44 21.83 3.68
C ARG A 3 2.20 20.34 3.36
N GLU A 4 1.01 20.00 2.89
CA GLU A 4 0.73 18.70 2.30
C GLU A 4 1.62 18.51 1.06
N PRO A 5 2.28 17.36 0.86
CA PRO A 5 3.02 17.11 -0.36
C PRO A 5 2.02 16.95 -1.53
N SER A 6 2.26 17.75 -2.57
CA SER A 6 1.52 17.73 -3.84
C SER A 6 1.54 16.34 -4.48
N ALA A 7 0.38 15.85 -4.93
CA ALA A 7 0.20 14.55 -5.60
C ALA A 7 0.81 14.48 -7.03
N SER A 8 1.84 15.26 -7.32
CA SER A 8 2.29 15.58 -8.69
C SER A 8 3.65 14.99 -9.09
N GLN A 9 4.06 13.83 -8.58
CA GLN A 9 5.36 13.26 -8.99
C GLN A 9 5.44 11.74 -9.07
N VAL A 10 4.32 11.03 -8.93
CA VAL A 10 4.29 9.60 -9.29
C VAL A 10 3.90 9.52 -10.75
N ASP A 11 4.83 9.12 -11.60
CA ASP A 11 4.52 8.74 -12.98
C ASP A 11 3.77 7.42 -12.96
N TRP A 12 2.44 7.52 -12.91
CA TRP A 12 1.55 6.38 -12.76
C TRP A 12 1.59 5.43 -13.95
N LEU A 13 2.16 5.80 -15.10
CA LEU A 13 2.20 4.92 -16.28
C LEU A 13 3.03 3.65 -16.05
N GLU A 14 4.05 3.69 -15.18
CA GLU A 14 4.91 2.54 -14.87
C GLU A 14 5.14 2.30 -13.37
N ALA A 15 4.47 3.07 -12.49
CA ALA A 15 4.75 3.03 -11.06
C ALA A 15 4.51 1.63 -10.45
N ALA A 16 5.57 1.07 -9.88
CA ALA A 16 5.59 -0.18 -9.11
C ALA A 16 5.99 0.12 -7.66
N LEU A 17 5.81 -0.85 -6.77
CA LEU A 17 6.18 -0.77 -5.35
C LEU A 17 7.68 -0.49 -5.21
N PRO A 18 8.08 0.69 -4.71
CA PRO A 18 9.49 1.07 -4.68
C PRO A 18 10.26 0.35 -3.56
N ALA A 19 9.62 0.13 -2.42
CA ALA A 19 10.18 -0.55 -1.26
C ALA A 19 9.05 -1.11 -0.38
N TRP A 20 9.40 -2.12 0.42
CA TRP A 20 8.53 -2.60 1.48
C TRP A 20 8.69 -1.71 2.73
N ASP A 21 7.78 -0.76 2.92
CA ASP A 21 7.77 0.11 4.10
C ASP A 21 6.33 0.39 4.58
N PRO A 22 5.65 -0.63 5.13
CA PRO A 22 4.27 -0.48 5.60
C PRO A 22 4.11 0.57 6.71
N GLY A 23 5.17 0.85 7.47
CA GLY A 23 5.16 1.87 8.53
C GLY A 23 5.08 3.29 7.98
N ALA A 24 5.74 3.56 6.86
CA ALA A 24 5.68 4.87 6.19
C ALA A 24 4.46 5.04 5.27
N TRP A 25 3.73 3.96 4.94
CA TRP A 25 2.59 4.07 4.03
C TRP A 25 1.47 4.96 4.60
N PRO A 26 0.97 5.91 3.79
CA PRO A 26 -0.08 6.81 4.23
C PRO A 26 -1.40 6.05 4.32
N VAL A 27 -2.07 6.15 5.47
CA VAL A 27 -3.42 5.62 5.72
C VAL A 27 -4.17 6.59 6.63
N ALA A 28 -5.50 6.51 6.68
CA ALA A 28 -6.25 7.33 7.62
C ALA A 28 -5.86 6.99 9.08
N PRO A 29 -5.85 7.97 10.01
CA PRO A 29 -5.33 7.76 11.36
C PRO A 29 -6.01 6.61 12.12
N ASP A 30 -7.30 6.43 11.91
CA ASP A 30 -8.13 5.40 12.56
C ASP A 30 -7.91 3.98 12.00
N TRP A 31 -7.09 3.82 10.95
CA TRP A 31 -6.59 2.53 10.50
C TRP A 31 -5.24 2.14 11.10
N ARG A 32 -4.49 3.10 11.65
CA ARG A 32 -3.07 2.93 12.01
C ARG A 32 -2.85 1.77 12.98
N GLU A 33 -3.63 1.72 14.05
CA GLU A 33 -3.52 0.66 15.06
C GLU A 33 -3.72 -0.75 14.47
N THR A 34 -4.71 -0.91 13.59
CA THR A 34 -5.00 -2.21 12.95
C THR A 34 -3.87 -2.65 12.02
N ILE A 35 -3.33 -1.70 11.25
CA ILE A 35 -2.24 -1.93 10.30
C ILE A 35 -0.95 -2.27 11.06
N ASP A 36 -0.59 -1.47 12.06
CA ASP A 36 0.62 -1.67 12.84
C ASP A 36 0.57 -3.02 13.57
N ALA A 37 -0.58 -3.39 14.14
CA ALA A 37 -0.78 -4.69 14.78
C ALA A 37 -0.62 -5.85 13.78
N PHE A 38 -1.14 -5.74 12.56
CA PHE A 38 -1.00 -6.77 11.54
C PHE A 38 0.47 -6.95 11.11
N PHE A 39 1.17 -5.86 10.79
CA PHE A 39 2.56 -5.92 10.35
C PHE A 39 3.53 -6.32 11.48
N ALA A 40 3.20 -6.02 12.73
CA ALA A 40 3.90 -6.55 13.91
C ALA A 40 3.59 -8.03 14.19
N GLY A 41 2.59 -8.63 13.53
CA GLY A 41 2.25 -10.04 13.65
C GLY A 41 3.17 -10.96 12.86
N ALA A 42 3.12 -12.26 13.17
CA ALA A 42 3.92 -13.27 12.44
C ALA A 42 3.54 -13.35 10.94
N ALA A 43 2.27 -13.16 10.60
CA ALA A 43 1.81 -13.15 9.21
C ALA A 43 2.37 -11.93 8.44
N GLY A 44 2.32 -10.74 9.04
CA GLY A 44 2.86 -9.52 8.45
C GLY A 44 4.37 -9.59 8.21
N ARG A 45 5.13 -10.14 9.17
CA ARG A 45 6.57 -10.37 8.99
C ARG A 45 6.91 -11.31 7.85
N ARG A 46 6.24 -12.47 7.77
CA ARG A 46 6.46 -13.42 6.65
C ARG A 46 6.09 -12.81 5.29
N LEU A 47 5.04 -11.99 5.24
CA LEU A 47 4.67 -11.27 4.03
C LEU A 47 5.78 -10.29 3.63
N GLY A 48 6.32 -9.53 4.59
CA GLY A 48 7.45 -8.63 4.35
C GLY A 48 8.67 -9.36 3.81
N GLU A 49 9.11 -10.42 4.48
CA GLU A 49 10.24 -11.26 4.03
C GLU A 49 10.05 -11.75 2.58
N ALA A 50 8.84 -12.19 2.23
CA ALA A 50 8.54 -12.66 0.88
C ALA A 50 8.58 -11.54 -0.17
N ILE A 51 8.00 -10.37 0.13
CA ILE A 51 7.96 -9.22 -0.80
C ILE A 51 9.35 -8.61 -0.96
N GLU A 52 10.08 -8.41 0.13
CA GLU A 52 11.46 -7.91 0.12
C GLU A 52 12.38 -8.84 -0.68
N GLY A 53 12.25 -10.16 -0.48
CA GLY A 53 13.00 -11.15 -1.26
C GLY A 53 12.69 -11.09 -2.76
N ARG A 54 11.44 -10.78 -3.13
CA ARG A 54 11.04 -10.59 -4.54
C ARG A 54 11.59 -9.29 -5.13
N LEU A 55 11.50 -8.19 -4.40
CA LEU A 55 12.08 -6.90 -4.79
C LEU A 55 13.60 -7.02 -4.98
N ALA A 56 14.30 -7.67 -4.04
CA ALA A 56 15.73 -7.92 -4.13
C ALA A 56 16.12 -8.80 -5.33
N ALA A 57 15.22 -9.70 -5.76
CA ALA A 57 15.38 -10.50 -6.97
C ALA A 57 15.02 -9.75 -8.27
N GLY A 58 14.73 -8.45 -8.20
CA GLY A 58 14.39 -7.61 -9.35
C GLY A 58 12.96 -7.74 -9.85
N ALA A 59 12.04 -8.31 -9.05
CA ALA A 59 10.64 -8.41 -9.44
C ALA A 59 9.96 -7.03 -9.44
N THR A 60 9.22 -6.72 -10.50
CA THR A 60 8.27 -5.60 -10.52
C THR A 60 7.00 -6.01 -9.79
N ILE A 61 6.63 -5.28 -8.74
CA ILE A 61 5.47 -5.56 -7.90
C ILE A 61 4.49 -4.38 -7.98
N TYR A 62 3.22 -4.65 -8.23
CA TYR A 62 2.16 -3.64 -8.25
C TYR A 62 1.18 -3.88 -7.09
N PRO A 63 0.47 -2.83 -6.60
CA PRO A 63 0.56 -1.41 -6.97
C PRO A 63 1.73 -0.67 -6.27
N PRO A 64 2.03 0.58 -6.67
CA PRO A 64 3.02 1.42 -5.99
C PRO A 64 2.54 1.90 -4.60
N GLU A 65 1.23 1.98 -4.37
CA GLU A 65 0.63 2.32 -3.07
C GLU A 65 -0.34 1.22 -2.57
N PRO A 66 0.14 0.14 -1.91
CA PRO A 66 -0.70 -1.01 -1.56
C PRO A 66 -1.89 -0.74 -0.64
N LEU A 67 -1.85 0.31 0.18
CA LEU A 67 -2.89 0.63 1.17
C LEU A 67 -3.70 1.89 0.82
N ARG A 68 -3.66 2.35 -0.44
CA ARG A 68 -4.31 3.59 -0.84
C ARG A 68 -5.82 3.60 -0.58
N ALA A 69 -6.54 2.48 -0.70
CA ALA A 69 -7.92 2.37 -0.26
C ALA A 69 -8.16 2.81 1.20
N LEU A 70 -7.25 2.44 2.13
CA LEU A 70 -7.32 2.77 3.56
C LEU A 70 -6.91 4.23 3.86
N ARG A 71 -6.14 4.85 2.96
CA ARG A 71 -5.91 6.31 2.97
C ARG A 71 -7.16 7.09 2.59
N LEU A 72 -7.85 6.63 1.55
CA LEU A 72 -9.00 7.33 0.97
C LEU A 72 -10.28 7.17 1.80
N THR A 73 -10.40 6.06 2.54
CA THR A 73 -11.59 5.74 3.33
C THR A 73 -11.23 5.50 4.79
N PRO A 74 -11.34 6.52 5.68
CA PRO A 74 -11.18 6.34 7.11
C PRO A 74 -12.11 5.26 7.66
N LEU A 75 -11.64 4.48 8.65
CA LEU A 75 -12.34 3.33 9.20
C LEU A 75 -13.76 3.68 9.64
N HIS A 76 -13.94 4.79 10.37
CA HIS A 76 -15.26 5.24 10.85
C HIS A 76 -16.22 5.69 9.73
N ARG A 77 -15.72 5.89 8.50
CA ARG A 77 -16.53 6.26 7.33
C ARG A 77 -16.86 5.07 6.43
N VAL A 78 -16.30 3.89 6.70
CA VAL A 78 -16.60 2.67 5.96
C VAL A 78 -18.07 2.30 6.14
N ARG A 79 -18.76 2.01 5.03
CA ARG A 79 -20.16 1.57 5.02
C ARG A 79 -20.38 0.29 4.22
N VAL A 80 -19.58 0.12 3.18
CA VAL A 80 -19.64 -1.02 2.26
C VAL A 80 -18.20 -1.46 2.00
N VAL A 81 -17.98 -2.78 1.96
CA VAL A 81 -16.70 -3.38 1.60
C VAL A 81 -16.90 -4.16 0.30
N ILE A 82 -16.10 -3.85 -0.70
CA ILE A 82 -16.03 -4.59 -1.97
C ILE A 82 -14.64 -5.23 -2.03
N LEU A 83 -14.60 -6.55 -2.19
CA LEU A 83 -13.36 -7.31 -2.23
C LEU A 83 -13.07 -7.73 -3.68
N GLY A 84 -11.90 -7.34 -4.18
CA GLY A 84 -11.31 -7.91 -5.38
C GLY A 84 -10.47 -9.15 -5.06
N GLN A 85 -9.98 -9.83 -6.10
CA GLN A 85 -9.05 -10.95 -5.94
C GLN A 85 -7.60 -10.47 -5.94
N ASP A 86 -7.14 -9.96 -7.09
CA ASP A 86 -5.76 -9.52 -7.29
C ASP A 86 -5.75 -8.10 -7.88
N PRO A 87 -4.69 -7.30 -7.61
CA PRO A 87 -4.45 -6.08 -8.35
C PRO A 87 -4.26 -6.36 -9.85
N TYR A 88 -4.61 -5.39 -10.68
CA TYR A 88 -4.18 -5.42 -12.08
C TYR A 88 -2.65 -5.52 -12.18
N HIS A 89 -2.15 -6.31 -13.12
CA HIS A 89 -0.72 -6.61 -13.26
C HIS A 89 -0.02 -5.87 -14.41
N GLY A 90 -0.77 -5.07 -15.19
CA GLY A 90 -0.20 -4.24 -16.24
C GLY A 90 0.36 -2.92 -15.67
N PRO A 91 1.43 -2.36 -16.29
CA PRO A 91 1.94 -1.03 -15.94
C PRO A 91 0.81 0.01 -15.90
N GLY A 92 0.76 0.78 -14.82
CA GLY A 92 -0.20 1.86 -14.60
C GLY A 92 -1.67 1.46 -14.48
N GLN A 93 -1.97 0.18 -14.29
CA GLN A 93 -3.35 -0.27 -14.08
C GLN A 93 -3.75 -0.28 -12.60
N ALA A 94 -2.85 -0.72 -11.72
CA ALA A 94 -3.11 -0.83 -10.28
C ALA A 94 -2.58 0.38 -9.52
N HIS A 95 -3.47 1.02 -8.76
CA HIS A 95 -3.17 2.23 -7.99
C HIS A 95 -3.31 2.05 -6.47
N GLY A 96 -3.93 0.95 -6.03
CA GLY A 96 -4.30 0.70 -4.63
C GLY A 96 -5.60 1.36 -4.20
#